data_AF-A0A846UH28-F1
#
_entry.id   AF-A0A846UH28-F1
#
_cell.length_a   1.000
_cell.length_b   1.000
_cell.length_c   1.000
_cell.angle_alpha   90.00
_cell.angle_beta   90.00
_cell.angle_gamma   90.00
#
_symmetry.space_group_name_H-M   'P 1'
#
loop_
_entity.id
_entity.type
_entity.pdbx_description
1 polymer ?
#
loop_
_entity_poly.entity_id
_entity_poly.type
_entity_poly.pdbx_seq_one_letter_code
_entity_poly.pdbx_strand_id
1 'polypeptide(L)'
;MHEAGPAALEDRALQELLALDDEGRGVSLTRLAKRLGVRVSVLIRLYTQMSDARIGDAAGPGWVRLQVDDGGQWRAFATDAARRPT
;
A
#
# COMPACT_ATOMS: atom_id res chain seq x y z
N MET A 1 -21.07 11.34 -9.91
CA MET A 1 -20.30 10.61 -8.87
C MET A 1 -19.27 9.81 -9.63
N HIS A 2 -18.05 10.33 -9.78
CA HIS A 2 -17.05 9.66 -10.63
C HIS A 2 -16.63 8.36 -9.94
N GLU A 3 -16.86 7.24 -10.62
CA GLU A 3 -16.21 5.98 -10.34
C GLU A 3 -14.71 6.24 -10.42
N ALA A 4 -14.06 6.44 -9.27
CA ALA A 4 -12.62 6.54 -9.21
C ALA A 4 -12.08 5.17 -9.64
N GLY A 5 -11.60 5.11 -10.89
CA GLY A 5 -11.02 3.89 -11.45
C GLY A 5 -9.83 3.39 -10.61
N PRO A 6 -9.33 2.18 -10.88
CA PRO A 6 -8.30 1.54 -10.07
C PRO A 6 -7.06 2.42 -9.84
N ALA A 7 -6.60 3.17 -10.83
CA ALA A 7 -5.48 4.11 -10.70
C ALA A 7 -5.73 5.22 -9.66
N ALA A 8 -6.96 5.73 -9.55
CA ALA A 8 -7.30 6.75 -8.55
C ALA A 8 -7.35 6.18 -7.13
N LEU A 9 -7.58 4.87 -6.96
CA LEU A 9 -7.46 4.21 -5.66
C LEU A 9 -5.99 3.94 -5.32
N GLU A 10 -5.16 3.56 -6.29
CA GLU A 10 -3.71 3.37 -6.11
C GLU A 10 -3.04 4.64 -5.60
N ASP A 11 -3.26 5.76 -6.27
CA ASP A 11 -2.69 7.06 -5.88
C ASP A 11 -3.13 7.45 -4.46
N ARG A 12 -4.43 7.33 -4.17
CA ARG A 12 -4.96 7.66 -2.83
C ARG A 12 -4.41 6.74 -1.75
N ALA A 13 -4.27 5.45 -2.04
CA ALA A 13 -3.72 4.49 -1.08
C ALA A 13 -2.24 4.79 -0.79
N LEU A 14 -1.45 5.09 -1.83
CA LEU A 14 -0.05 5.47 -1.66
C LEU A 14 0.12 6.77 -0.88
N GLN A 15 -0.66 7.80 -1.22
CA GLN A 15 -0.63 9.08 -0.49
C GLN A 15 -1.00 8.90 0.98
N GLU A 16 -2.03 8.11 1.28
CA GLU A 16 -2.44 7.84 2.65
C GLU A 16 -1.38 7.04 3.43
N LEU A 17 -0.72 6.07 2.77
CA LEU A 17 0.39 5.34 3.37
C LEU A 17 1.57 6.28 3.67
N LEU A 18 1.98 7.13 2.72
CA LEU A 18 3.07 8.08 2.89
C LEU A 18 2.79 9.07 4.04
N ALA A 19 1.55 9.55 4.15
CA ALA A 19 1.14 10.48 5.20
C ALA A 19 1.11 9.84 6.60
N LEU A 20 0.82 8.54 6.69
CA LEU A 20 0.71 7.83 7.96
C LEU A 20 2.00 7.11 8.39
N ASP A 21 2.88 6.79 7.44
CA ASP A 21 4.17 6.13 7.66
C ASP A 21 5.34 7.13 7.73
N ASP A 22 5.13 8.29 8.36
CA ASP A 22 6.15 9.34 8.46
C ASP A 22 7.43 8.85 9.18
N GLU A 23 7.26 8.00 10.19
CA GLU A 23 8.34 7.47 11.02
C GLU A 23 8.87 6.09 10.55
N GLY A 24 8.42 5.59 9.40
CA GLY A 24 8.86 4.29 8.84
C GLY A 24 8.50 3.06 9.69
N ARG A 25 7.55 3.19 10.63
CA ARG A 25 7.11 2.11 11.53
C ARG A 25 6.07 1.18 10.90
N GLY A 26 5.62 1.48 9.70
CA GLY A 26 4.56 0.78 9.01
C GLY A 26 3.19 1.02 9.62
N VAL A 27 2.19 1.03 8.76
CA VAL A 27 0.81 1.35 9.08
C VAL A 27 -0.04 0.09 8.95
N SER A 28 -0.89 -0.18 9.95
CA SER A 28 -1.81 -1.31 9.91
C SER A 28 -2.76 -1.21 8.70
N LEU A 29 -2.95 -2.31 7.97
CA LEU A 29 -3.87 -2.36 6.83
C LEU A 29 -5.32 -2.12 7.25
N THR A 30 -5.72 -2.47 8.47
CA THR A 30 -7.08 -2.20 8.96
C THR A 30 -7.32 -0.68 9.11
N ARG A 31 -6.30 0.06 9.56
CA ARG A 31 -6.34 1.54 9.66
C ARG A 31 -6.44 2.18 8.28
N LEU A 32 -5.63 1.73 7.32
CA LEU A 32 -5.67 2.21 5.94
C LEU A 32 -7.01 1.90 5.28
N ALA A 33 -7.50 0.66 5.40
CA ALA A 33 -8.79 0.23 4.86
C ALA A 33 -9.95 1.09 5.38
N LYS A 34 -9.95 1.37 6.70
CA LYS A 34 -10.95 2.23 7.33
C LYS A 34 -10.94 3.65 6.79
N ARG A 35 -9.75 4.25 6.57
CA ARG A 35 -9.64 5.64 6.07
C ARG A 35 -9.97 5.76 4.58
N LEU A 36 -9.63 4.75 3.80
CA LEU A 36 -9.88 4.71 2.36
C LEU A 36 -11.29 4.22 2.00
N GLY A 37 -12.03 3.65 2.96
CA GLY A 37 -13.38 3.13 2.75
C GLY A 37 -13.43 1.84 1.93
N VAL A 38 -12.38 1.02 1.99
CA VAL A 38 -12.23 -0.23 1.21
C VAL A 38 -12.01 -1.44 2.11
N ARG A 39 -12.14 -2.66 1.55
CA ARG A 39 -11.84 -3.90 2.28
C ARG A 39 -10.33 -4.12 2.38
N VAL A 40 -9.87 -4.76 3.46
CA VAL A 40 -8.45 -5.10 3.67
C VAL A 40 -7.91 -5.96 2.52
N SER A 41 -8.68 -6.92 2.02
CA SER A 41 -8.27 -7.78 0.89
C SER A 41 -8.00 -6.98 -0.39
N VAL A 42 -8.71 -5.86 -0.60
CA VAL A 42 -8.45 -4.95 -1.72
C VAL A 42 -7.09 -4.28 -1.55
N LEU A 43 -6.78 -3.78 -0.34
CA LEU A 43 -5.47 -3.19 -0.06
C LEU A 43 -4.31 -4.17 -0.14
N ILE A 44 -4.50 -5.42 0.31
CA ILE A 44 -3.46 -6.45 0.15
C ILE A 44 -3.14 -6.62 -1.33
N ARG A 45 -4.17 -6.82 -2.18
CA ARG A 45 -3.95 -6.99 -3.62
C ARG A 45 -3.32 -5.76 -4.26
N LEU A 46 -3.75 -4.56 -3.85
CA LEU A 46 -3.23 -3.30 -4.34
C LEU A 46 -1.74 -3.15 -4.00
N TYR A 47 -1.40 -3.24 -2.71
CA TYR A 47 -0.03 -3.06 -2.25
C TYR A 47 0.92 -4.18 -2.66
N THR A 48 0.43 -5.40 -2.89
CA THR A 48 1.24 -6.45 -3.52
C THR A 48 1.61 -6.12 -4.96
N GLN A 49 0.77 -5.40 -5.71
CA GLN A 49 1.14 -4.94 -7.06
C GLN A 49 2.13 -3.76 -7.02
N MET A 50 2.06 -2.94 -5.97
CA MET A 50 2.95 -1.78 -5.76
C MET A 50 4.27 -2.14 -5.06
N SER A 51 4.41 -3.38 -4.59
CA SER A 51 5.63 -3.86 -3.96
C SER A 51 6.66 -4.31 -4.97
N ASP A 52 7.79 -4.83 -4.48
CA ASP A 52 8.80 -5.51 -5.29
C ASP A 52 8.44 -6.98 -5.55
N ALA A 53 7.24 -7.43 -5.14
CA ALA A 53 6.76 -8.76 -5.45
C ALA A 53 6.69 -8.94 -6.97
N ARG A 54 7.28 -10.04 -7.45
CA ARG A 54 7.21 -10.41 -8.87
C ARG A 54 5.85 -11.05 -9.14
N ILE A 55 5.08 -10.44 -10.03
CA ILE A 55 3.84 -11.01 -10.56
C ILE A 55 4.09 -11.25 -12.05
N GLY A 56 4.33 -12.51 -12.43
CA GLY A 56 4.84 -12.84 -13.76
C GLY A 56 6.33 -12.45 -13.90
N ASP A 57 6.72 -11.89 -15.04
CA ASP A 57 8.12 -11.52 -15.32
C ASP A 57 8.52 -10.12 -14.81
N ALA A 58 7.54 -9.27 -14.49
CA ALA A 58 7.77 -7.92 -13.97
C ALA A 58 7.72 -7.90 -12.43
N ALA A 59 8.73 -7.27 -11.83
CA ALA A 59 8.62 -6.80 -10.45
C ALA A 59 7.77 -5.53 -10.45
N GLY A 60 6.89 -5.38 -9.46
CA GLY A 60 6.24 -4.10 -9.23
C GLY A 60 7.25 -3.00 -8.88
N PRO A 61 6.80 -1.74 -8.75
CA PRO A 61 7.68 -0.59 -8.63
C PRO A 61 8.47 -0.52 -7.29
N GLY A 62 8.22 -1.44 -6.36
CA GLY A 62 8.95 -1.49 -5.09
C GLY A 62 8.60 -0.35 -4.13
N TRP A 63 7.45 0.31 -4.32
CA TRP A 63 7.00 1.45 -3.52
C TRP A 63 6.50 1.04 -2.13
N VAL A 64 5.97 -0.17 -1.98
CA VAL A 64 5.38 -0.64 -0.73
C VAL A 64 5.99 -1.96 -0.30
N ARG A 65 6.24 -2.13 1.00
CA ARG A 65 6.52 -3.43 1.60
C ARG A 65 5.34 -3.84 2.47
N LEU A 66 4.89 -5.09 2.34
CA LEU A 66 3.90 -5.69 3.23
C LEU A 66 4.59 -6.65 4.20
N GLN A 67 4.20 -6.61 5.46
CA GLN A 67 4.65 -7.55 6.49
C GLN A 67 3.48 -7.94 7.39
N VAL A 68 3.48 -9.18 7.85
CA VAL A 68 2.62 -9.63 8.93
C VAL A 68 3.45 -9.59 10.21
N ASP A 69 2.96 -8.93 11.25
CA ASP A 69 3.60 -8.94 12.56
C ASP A 69 3.32 -10.24 13.33
N ASP A 70 3.98 -10.42 14.49
CA ASP A 70 3.83 -11.62 15.32
C ASP A 70 2.39 -11.84 15.83
N GLY A 71 1.55 -10.80 15.80
CA GLY A 71 0.13 -10.86 16.15
C GLY A 71 -0.78 -11.23 14.97
N GLY A 72 -0.21 -11.53 13.80
CA GLY A 72 -0.97 -11.82 12.58
C GLY A 72 -1.56 -10.60 11.90
N GLN A 73 -1.15 -9.38 12.28
CA GLN A 73 -1.67 -8.16 11.67
C GLN A 73 -0.81 -7.72 10.49
N TRP A 74 -1.48 -7.47 9.37
CA TRP A 74 -0.82 -6.92 8.19
C TRP A 74 -0.49 -5.44 8.37
N ARG A 75 0.74 -5.06 8.00
CA ARG A 75 1.26 -3.70 7.98
C ARG A 75 1.87 -3.40 6.62
N ALA A 76 1.66 -2.17 6.14
CA ALA A 76 2.27 -1.63 4.95
C ALA A 76 3.32 -0.58 5.33
N PHE A 77 4.44 -0.58 4.63
CA PHE A 77 5.55 0.35 4.81
C PHE A 77 5.81 1.07 3.49
N ALA A 78 5.95 2.39 3.51
CA ALA A 78 6.40 3.15 2.36
C ALA A 78 7.92 3.02 2.24
N THR A 79 8.39 2.54 1.10
CA THR A 79 9.83 2.45 0.81
C THR A 79 10.37 3.81 0.38
N ASP A 80 11.69 3.92 0.28
CA ASP A 80 12.33 5.13 -0.27
C ASP A 80 11.90 5.39 -1.72
N ALA A 81 11.61 4.35 -2.51
CA ALA A 81 11.16 4.47 -3.88
C ALA A 81 9.78 5.16 -3.98
N ALA A 82 8.89 4.96 -2.99
CA ALA A 82 7.61 5.67 -2.94
C ALA A 82 7.77 7.17 -2.63
N ARG A 83 8.83 7.55 -1.91
CA ARG A 83 9.10 8.93 -1.50
C ARG A 83 9.86 9.72 -2.57
N ARG A 84 10.47 9.01 -3.52
CA ARG A 84 11.21 9.56 -4.66
C ARG A 84 10.73 8.87 -5.94
N PRO A 85 9.51 9.19 -6.42
CA PRO A 85 9.05 8.65 -7.70
C PRO A 85 10.02 9.15 -8.79
N THR A 86 10.75 8.21 -9.41
CA THR A 86 11.67 8.45 -10.53
C THR A 86 10.91 8.82 -11.80
#